data_AF-A0A2D8BZI0-F1
#
_entry.id   AF-A0A2D8BZI0-F1
#
_cell.length_a   1.000
_cell.length_b   1.000
_cell.length_c   1.000
_cell.angle_alpha   90.00
_cell.angle_beta   90.00
_cell.angle_gamma   90.00
#
_symmetry.space_group_name_H-M   'P 1'
#
loop_
_entity.id
_entity.type
_entity.pdbx_description
1 polymer ?
#
loop_
_entity_poly.entity_id
_entity_poly.type
_entity_poly.pdbx_seq_one_letter_code
_entity_poly.pdbx_strand_id
1 'polypeptide(L)'
;MIIGIEKERPIIIVGKEGTDKKKQALALFDDPIVKYANEYDVVDNYSIPLDRGIVILEANFKPNTDLIVDTLLKYRGKIVLTSANQKDVPKKIFSLCKLKRAGKSKLQTRIKMIAPNSDEPEDYFKNVFEITHDFLKNQDREDVALKLKLNKPPDVQILSWLVANVHPNKLAYIDAKVKRRWSQDYFYELLAYSHNGKLARSATIPSKRAYDKDAQICRKVGLKSHEKYILEQLKQDPEFVKYMKGKLNNVQKRRAKIPDKVSKVKKKDKQIGLDNWM
;
A
#
# COMPACT_ATOMS: atom_id res chain seq x y z
N MET A 1 -48.11 5.56 -30.57
CA MET A 1 -46.64 5.49 -30.66
C MET A 1 -46.06 6.78 -30.11
N ILE A 2 -45.51 6.78 -28.91
CA ILE A 2 -44.80 7.97 -28.38
C ILE A 2 -43.34 7.83 -28.80
N ILE A 3 -43.01 8.48 -29.91
CA ILE A 3 -41.65 8.61 -30.45
C ILE A 3 -40.98 9.76 -29.70
N GLY A 4 -39.82 9.51 -29.09
CA GLY A 4 -38.84 10.57 -28.82
C GLY A 4 -38.50 10.96 -27.38
N ILE A 5 -38.86 10.19 -26.33
CA ILE A 5 -38.30 10.46 -25.00
C ILE A 5 -36.89 9.87 -24.93
N GLU A 6 -35.87 10.72 -25.05
CA GLU A 6 -34.48 10.34 -24.80
C GLU A 6 -34.35 9.77 -23.39
N LYS A 7 -33.86 8.54 -23.30
CA LYS A 7 -33.67 7.89 -22.00
C LYS A 7 -32.49 8.52 -21.29
N GLU A 8 -32.75 9.22 -20.20
CA GLU A 8 -31.68 9.72 -19.34
C GLU A 8 -30.89 8.55 -18.74
N ARG A 9 -29.57 8.63 -18.83
CA ARG A 9 -28.68 7.60 -18.29
C ARG A 9 -28.73 7.62 -16.76
N PRO A 10 -28.97 6.48 -16.09
CA PRO A 10 -29.00 6.38 -14.63
C PRO A 10 -27.74 6.93 -13.97
N ILE A 11 -27.86 7.50 -12.78
CA ILE A 11 -26.73 8.06 -12.03
C ILE A 11 -26.42 7.17 -10.84
N ILE A 12 -25.14 6.87 -10.60
CA ILE A 12 -24.69 6.23 -9.37
C ILE A 12 -23.87 7.21 -8.52
N ILE A 13 -24.34 7.49 -7.31
CA ILE A 13 -23.66 8.34 -6.34
C ILE A 13 -22.81 7.47 -5.42
N VAL A 14 -21.48 7.59 -5.56
CA VAL A 14 -20.51 6.81 -4.78
C VAL A 14 -19.80 7.69 -3.77
N GLY A 15 -19.71 7.23 -2.52
CA GLY A 15 -18.93 7.90 -1.48
C GLY A 15 -18.98 7.18 -0.14
N LYS A 16 -18.03 7.47 0.74
CA LYS A 16 -17.99 6.91 2.10
C LYS A 16 -19.25 7.28 2.90
N GLU A 17 -19.45 6.62 4.05
CA GLU A 17 -20.48 7.04 5.00
C GLU A 17 -20.31 8.50 5.43
N GLY A 18 -21.45 9.14 5.75
CA GLY A 18 -21.47 10.55 6.13
C GLY A 18 -21.38 11.56 5.00
N THR A 19 -21.38 11.13 3.74
CA THR A 19 -21.32 12.02 2.56
C THR A 19 -22.69 12.45 2.03
N ASP A 20 -23.77 12.17 2.78
CA ASP A 20 -25.16 12.56 2.45
C ASP A 20 -25.68 12.05 1.10
N LYS A 21 -25.21 10.89 0.64
CA LYS A 21 -25.61 10.27 -0.65
C LYS A 21 -27.12 10.14 -0.80
N LYS A 22 -27.80 9.65 0.24
CA LYS A 22 -29.26 9.50 0.26
C LYS A 22 -29.95 10.85 0.06
N LYS A 23 -29.52 11.89 0.79
CA LYS A 23 -30.06 13.25 0.66
C LYS A 23 -29.81 13.83 -0.74
N GLN A 24 -28.63 13.61 -1.31
CA GLN A 24 -28.32 14.06 -2.67
C GLN A 24 -29.13 13.32 -3.74
N ALA A 25 -29.40 12.02 -3.55
CA ALA A 25 -30.23 11.24 -4.45
C ALA A 25 -31.70 11.70 -4.38
N LEU A 26 -32.23 11.89 -3.18
CA LEU A 26 -33.60 12.36 -2.97
C LEU A 26 -33.82 13.78 -3.49
N ALA A 27 -32.84 14.68 -3.37
CA ALA A 27 -32.96 16.06 -3.88
C ALA A 27 -33.10 16.18 -5.41
N LEU A 28 -32.96 15.07 -6.15
CA LEU A 28 -33.16 15.04 -7.61
C LEU A 28 -34.62 14.73 -8.00
N PHE A 29 -35.49 14.49 -7.02
CA PHE A 29 -36.87 14.05 -7.21
C PHE A 29 -37.80 14.71 -6.20
N ASP A 30 -39.05 14.90 -6.57
CA ASP A 30 -40.07 15.39 -5.64
C ASP A 30 -40.71 14.24 -4.84
N ASP A 31 -41.12 13.15 -5.52
CA ASP A 31 -41.69 11.95 -4.89
C ASP A 31 -41.14 10.64 -5.48
N PRO A 32 -39.90 10.23 -5.16
CA PRO A 32 -39.29 9.04 -5.74
C PRO A 32 -39.72 7.74 -5.06
N ILE A 33 -39.74 6.65 -5.82
CA ILE A 33 -39.82 5.29 -5.27
C ILE A 33 -38.45 4.93 -4.70
N VAL A 34 -38.37 4.75 -3.38
CA VAL A 34 -37.13 4.40 -2.68
C VAL A 34 -37.11 2.92 -2.34
N LYS A 35 -36.12 2.19 -2.84
CA LYS A 35 -35.91 0.76 -2.55
C LYS A 35 -34.45 0.48 -2.22
N TYR A 36 -34.19 -0.47 -1.33
CA TYR A 36 -32.84 -0.97 -1.12
C TYR A 36 -32.48 -1.98 -2.23
N ALA A 37 -31.21 -2.04 -2.60
CA ALA A 37 -30.76 -2.88 -3.71
C ALA A 37 -30.88 -4.38 -3.40
N ASN A 38 -30.72 -4.78 -2.13
CA ASN A 38 -30.87 -6.17 -1.65
C ASN A 38 -32.33 -6.64 -1.63
N GLU A 39 -33.27 -5.72 -1.40
CA GLU A 39 -34.71 -5.96 -1.31
C GLU A 39 -35.46 -5.46 -2.55
N TYR A 40 -34.74 -5.27 -3.66
CA TYR A 40 -35.32 -4.72 -4.87
C TYR A 40 -36.31 -5.71 -5.49
N ASP A 41 -37.55 -5.28 -5.66
CA ASP A 41 -38.72 -6.12 -5.98
C ASP A 41 -39.59 -5.57 -7.13
N VAL A 42 -39.12 -4.54 -7.83
CA VAL A 42 -39.86 -3.96 -8.96
C VAL A 42 -39.74 -4.86 -10.18
N VAL A 43 -40.85 -5.51 -10.55
CA VAL A 43 -40.94 -6.39 -11.74
C VAL A 43 -41.59 -5.66 -12.92
N ASP A 44 -42.64 -4.88 -12.67
CA ASP A 44 -43.34 -4.12 -13.71
C ASP A 44 -42.86 -2.67 -13.78
N ASN A 45 -41.87 -2.46 -14.65
CA ASN A 45 -41.27 -1.16 -14.89
C ASN A 45 -42.11 -0.23 -15.80
N TYR A 46 -43.11 -0.76 -16.51
CA TYR A 46 -43.90 0.02 -17.48
C TYR A 46 -45.10 0.71 -16.83
N SER A 47 -45.60 0.15 -15.72
CA SER A 47 -46.69 0.75 -14.95
C SER A 47 -46.26 1.92 -14.06
N ILE A 48 -44.95 2.20 -13.96
CA ILE A 48 -44.42 3.29 -13.15
C ILE A 48 -44.49 4.60 -13.96
N PRO A 49 -45.14 5.65 -13.43
CA PRO A 49 -45.16 6.97 -14.06
C PRO A 49 -43.74 7.53 -14.30
N LEU A 50 -43.54 8.20 -15.43
CA LEU A 50 -42.21 8.67 -15.88
C LEU A 50 -41.68 9.87 -15.07
N ASP A 51 -42.60 10.65 -14.50
CA ASP A 51 -42.38 11.72 -13.54
C ASP A 51 -41.89 11.18 -12.19
N ARG A 52 -42.28 9.95 -11.85
CA ARG A 52 -41.95 9.33 -10.56
C ARG A 52 -40.62 8.57 -10.60
N GLY A 53 -39.53 9.25 -10.28
CA GLY A 53 -38.19 8.65 -10.31
C GLY A 53 -37.96 7.51 -9.32
N ILE A 54 -36.89 6.73 -9.55
CA ILE A 54 -36.53 5.57 -8.73
C ILE A 54 -35.17 5.80 -8.05
N VAL A 55 -35.13 5.64 -6.72
CA VAL A 55 -33.91 5.70 -5.92
C VAL A 55 -33.58 4.32 -5.37
N ILE A 56 -32.42 3.78 -5.76
CA ILE A 56 -31.93 2.48 -5.30
C ILE A 56 -30.80 2.70 -4.29
N LEU A 57 -31.01 2.25 -3.05
CA LEU A 57 -30.06 2.42 -1.96
C LEU A 57 -29.08 1.24 -1.87
N GLU A 58 -27.81 1.55 -1.57
CA GLU A 58 -26.79 0.56 -1.20
C GLU A 58 -26.50 -0.52 -2.26
N ALA A 59 -26.27 -0.11 -3.51
CA ALA A 59 -25.97 -1.00 -4.63
C ALA A 59 -24.66 -1.82 -4.48
N ASN A 60 -23.86 -1.58 -3.43
CA ASN A 60 -22.68 -2.37 -3.07
C ASN A 60 -22.99 -3.60 -2.20
N PHE A 61 -24.15 -3.69 -1.56
CA PHE A 61 -24.45 -4.75 -0.60
C PHE A 61 -25.48 -5.73 -1.15
N LYS A 62 -25.00 -6.92 -1.57
CA LYS A 62 -25.81 -8.03 -2.11
C LYS A 62 -27.02 -7.60 -2.96
N PRO A 63 -26.82 -6.80 -4.02
CA PRO A 63 -27.92 -6.26 -4.80
C PRO A 63 -28.61 -7.35 -5.66
N ASN A 64 -29.92 -7.22 -5.88
CA ASN A 64 -30.69 -8.04 -6.83
C ASN A 64 -30.36 -7.62 -8.27
N THR A 65 -29.21 -8.10 -8.75
CA THR A 65 -28.58 -7.55 -9.96
C THR A 65 -29.43 -7.62 -11.21
N ASP A 66 -30.14 -8.73 -11.44
CA ASP A 66 -30.89 -8.92 -12.68
C ASP A 66 -32.14 -8.04 -12.74
N LEU A 67 -32.89 -7.93 -11.63
CA LEU A 67 -34.04 -7.02 -11.52
C LEU A 67 -33.63 -5.56 -11.67
N ILE A 68 -32.54 -5.16 -11.00
CA ILE A 68 -32.04 -3.77 -11.10
C ILE A 68 -31.60 -3.48 -12.53
N VAL A 69 -30.87 -4.38 -13.19
CA VAL A 69 -30.47 -4.21 -14.59
C VAL A 69 -31.69 -4.10 -15.50
N ASP A 70 -32.72 -4.90 -15.26
CA ASP A 70 -33.97 -4.86 -16.02
C ASP A 70 -34.66 -3.50 -15.89
N THR A 71 -34.77 -2.96 -14.67
CA THR A 71 -35.28 -1.61 -14.45
C THR A 71 -34.42 -0.54 -15.11
N LEU A 72 -33.09 -0.64 -15.02
CA LEU A 72 -32.16 0.29 -15.68
C LEU A 72 -32.29 0.27 -17.20
N LEU A 73 -32.77 -0.81 -17.82
CA LEU A 73 -32.97 -0.94 -19.27
C LEU A 73 -34.39 -0.61 -19.72
N LYS A 74 -35.42 -0.99 -18.97
CA LYS A 74 -36.84 -0.82 -19.34
C LYS A 74 -37.44 0.51 -18.91
N TYR A 75 -37.19 0.95 -17.68
CA TYR A 75 -37.78 2.19 -17.15
C TYR A 75 -37.19 3.41 -17.87
N ARG A 76 -38.04 4.36 -18.25
CA ARG A 76 -37.67 5.54 -19.06
C ARG A 76 -37.49 6.82 -18.25
N GLY A 77 -37.98 6.85 -17.01
CA GLY A 77 -37.74 7.98 -16.11
C GLY A 77 -36.34 7.96 -15.50
N LYS A 78 -36.11 8.90 -14.59
CA LYS A 78 -34.82 9.10 -13.92
C LYS A 78 -34.58 8.06 -12.82
N ILE A 79 -33.39 7.45 -12.83
CA ILE A 79 -32.96 6.46 -11.83
C ILE A 79 -31.67 6.93 -11.18
N VAL A 80 -31.62 6.91 -9.84
CA VAL A 80 -30.42 7.22 -9.07
C VAL A 80 -30.10 6.09 -8.10
N LEU A 81 -28.89 5.57 -8.17
CA LEU A 81 -28.36 4.58 -7.24
C LEU A 81 -27.40 5.23 -6.25
N THR A 82 -27.29 4.67 -5.06
CA THR A 82 -26.28 5.07 -4.08
C THR A 82 -25.40 3.88 -3.71
N SER A 83 -24.12 4.15 -3.42
CA SER A 83 -23.17 3.12 -2.99
C SER A 83 -22.10 3.68 -2.06
N ALA A 84 -21.64 2.85 -1.11
CA ALA A 84 -20.53 3.19 -0.22
C ALA A 84 -19.16 3.24 -0.95
N ASN A 85 -18.98 2.39 -1.96
CA ASN A 85 -17.73 2.30 -2.71
C ASN A 85 -17.99 1.94 -4.19
N GLN A 86 -16.96 2.09 -5.02
CA GLN A 86 -17.08 1.77 -6.45
C GLN A 86 -16.81 0.29 -6.75
N LYS A 87 -15.97 -0.37 -5.94
CA LYS A 87 -15.42 -1.69 -6.25
C LYS A 87 -16.42 -2.82 -6.07
N ASP A 88 -17.29 -2.69 -5.08
CA ASP A 88 -18.21 -3.77 -4.70
C ASP A 88 -19.54 -3.68 -5.47
N VAL A 89 -19.71 -2.64 -6.29
CA VAL A 89 -20.88 -2.52 -7.17
C VAL A 89 -20.73 -3.48 -8.35
N PRO A 90 -21.72 -4.33 -8.64
CA PRO A 90 -21.67 -5.25 -9.77
C PRO A 90 -21.44 -4.53 -11.11
N LYS A 91 -20.50 -5.06 -11.91
CA LYS A 91 -20.10 -4.45 -13.20
C LYS A 91 -21.27 -4.26 -14.17
N LYS A 92 -22.24 -5.19 -14.16
CA LYS A 92 -23.47 -5.09 -14.98
C LYS A 92 -24.21 -3.78 -14.70
N ILE A 93 -24.49 -3.49 -13.42
CA ILE A 93 -25.14 -2.25 -12.97
C ILE A 93 -24.26 -1.03 -13.27
N PHE A 94 -22.98 -1.13 -12.90
CA PHE A 94 -22.06 0.01 -13.00
C PHE A 94 -21.86 0.51 -14.44
N SER A 95 -21.79 -0.41 -15.41
CA SER A 95 -21.60 -0.06 -16.83
C SER A 95 -22.73 0.81 -17.39
N LEU A 96 -23.96 0.62 -16.91
CA LEU A 96 -25.14 1.35 -17.35
C LEU A 96 -25.25 2.75 -16.73
N CYS A 97 -24.53 3.02 -15.64
CA CYS A 97 -24.68 4.24 -14.86
C CYS A 97 -23.61 5.30 -15.17
N LYS A 98 -23.96 6.59 -15.01
CA LYS A 98 -23.02 7.72 -14.91
C LYS A 98 -22.53 7.82 -13.46
N LEU A 99 -21.21 7.88 -13.28
CA LEU A 99 -20.61 8.03 -11.96
C LEU A 99 -20.69 9.48 -11.47
N LYS A 100 -21.27 9.69 -10.29
CA LYS A 100 -21.20 10.93 -9.52
C LYS A 100 -20.52 10.66 -8.19
N ARG A 101 -19.47 11.42 -7.84
CA ARG A 101 -18.78 11.27 -6.56
C ARG A 101 -19.46 12.14 -5.51
N ALA A 102 -19.74 11.55 -4.35
CA ALA A 102 -20.19 12.32 -3.21
C ALA A 102 -19.04 13.18 -2.66
N GLY A 103 -19.39 14.31 -2.04
CA GLY A 103 -18.42 15.24 -1.46
C GLY A 103 -17.72 14.70 -0.20
N LYS A 104 -17.14 15.61 0.59
CA LYS A 104 -16.48 15.26 1.86
C LYS A 104 -17.50 14.72 2.88
N SER A 105 -17.04 13.82 3.76
CA SER A 105 -17.86 13.34 4.87
C SER A 105 -18.12 14.48 5.84
N LYS A 106 -19.39 14.64 6.24
CA LYS A 106 -19.86 15.64 7.21
C LYS A 106 -20.09 15.06 8.59
N LEU A 107 -19.75 13.78 8.81
CA LEU A 107 -19.92 13.10 10.10
C LEU A 107 -19.19 13.83 11.22
N GLN A 108 -17.91 14.18 11.02
CA GLN A 108 -17.13 14.88 12.04
C GLN A 108 -17.72 16.24 12.39
N THR A 109 -18.22 16.98 11.40
CA THR A 109 -18.89 18.26 11.63
C THR A 109 -20.19 18.07 12.44
N ARG A 110 -20.95 17.00 12.17
CA ARG A 110 -22.15 16.67 12.95
C ARG A 110 -21.83 16.28 14.38
N ILE A 111 -20.79 15.47 14.57
CA ILE A 111 -20.34 15.07 15.91
C ILE A 111 -19.88 16.31 16.69
N LYS A 112 -19.08 17.19 16.08
CA LYS A 112 -18.66 18.47 16.70
C LYS A 112 -19.84 19.40 17.03
N MET A 113 -20.92 19.38 16.25
CA MET A 113 -22.14 20.15 16.58
C MET A 113 -22.88 19.58 17.80
N ILE A 114 -22.83 18.26 18.02
CA ILE A 114 -23.49 17.59 19.14
C ILE A 114 -22.61 17.65 20.40
N ALA A 115 -21.31 17.40 20.25
CA ALA A 115 -20.32 17.36 21.31
C ALA A 115 -19.09 18.18 20.88
N PRO A 116 -19.06 19.49 21.16
CA PRO A 116 -17.98 20.37 20.70
C PRO A 116 -16.64 20.08 21.38
N ASN A 117 -16.67 19.52 22.60
CA ASN A 117 -15.49 19.18 23.39
C ASN A 117 -15.04 17.72 23.21
N SER A 118 -15.59 16.98 22.24
CA SER A 118 -15.13 15.61 21.98
C SER A 118 -13.80 15.61 21.25
N ASP A 119 -12.88 14.75 21.66
CA ASP A 119 -11.66 14.49 20.91
C ASP A 119 -11.95 13.86 19.54
N GLU A 120 -11.04 14.05 18.60
CA GLU A 120 -11.17 13.41 17.28
C GLU A 120 -10.95 11.89 17.41
N PRO A 121 -11.74 11.07 16.71
CA PRO A 121 -11.56 9.63 16.76
C PRO A 121 -10.18 9.26 16.22
N GLU A 122 -9.39 8.57 17.03
CA GLU A 122 -8.06 8.15 16.62
C GLU A 122 -8.12 6.87 15.78
N ASP A 123 -7.45 6.90 14.62
CA ASP A 123 -7.25 5.70 13.82
C ASP A 123 -6.04 4.92 14.35
N TYR A 124 -6.32 3.81 15.02
CA TYR A 124 -5.28 2.93 15.56
C TYR A 124 -4.60 2.09 14.47
N PHE A 125 -5.25 1.85 13.32
CA PHE A 125 -4.71 1.00 12.25
C PHE A 125 -3.95 1.82 11.22
N LYS A 126 -2.67 2.05 11.51
CA LYS A 126 -1.79 2.90 10.70
C LYS A 126 -0.87 2.06 9.82
N ASN A 127 -0.53 2.57 8.65
CA ASN A 127 0.49 1.92 7.81
C ASN A 127 1.87 2.05 8.46
N VAL A 128 2.83 1.17 8.13
CA VAL A 128 4.22 1.20 8.63
C VAL A 128 4.86 2.58 8.48
N PHE A 129 4.53 3.30 7.40
CA PHE A 129 4.99 4.68 7.16
C PHE A 129 4.48 5.65 8.21
N GLU A 130 3.17 5.61 8.46
CA GLU A 130 2.50 6.47 9.43
C GLU A 130 3.00 6.16 10.84
N ILE A 131 3.14 4.88 11.19
CA ILE A 131 3.71 4.42 12.45
C ILE A 131 5.14 4.92 12.63
N THR A 132 5.99 4.80 11.60
CA THR A 132 7.39 5.26 11.67
C THR A 132 7.44 6.77 11.88
N HIS A 133 6.57 7.52 11.22
CA HIS A 133 6.48 8.96 11.37
C HIS A 133 5.96 9.35 12.78
N ASP A 134 4.94 8.64 13.28
CA ASP A 134 4.39 8.80 14.63
C ASP A 134 5.48 8.53 15.68
N PHE A 135 6.22 7.43 15.54
CA PHE A 135 7.35 7.07 16.41
C PHE A 135 8.41 8.18 16.53
N LEU A 136 8.71 8.85 15.41
CA LEU A 136 9.74 9.88 15.33
C LEU A 136 9.31 11.24 15.90
N LYS A 137 8.01 11.58 15.83
CA LYS A 137 7.50 12.92 16.16
C LYS A 137 6.61 13.00 17.40
N ASN A 138 5.83 11.97 17.66
CA ASN A 138 5.01 11.94 18.87
C ASN A 138 5.93 11.89 20.07
N GLN A 139 5.59 12.52 21.18
CA GLN A 139 6.38 12.48 22.42
C GLN A 139 5.84 11.46 23.41
N ASP A 140 4.54 11.16 23.33
CA ASP A 140 3.92 10.13 24.15
C ASP A 140 4.46 8.77 23.70
N ARG A 141 5.16 8.09 24.62
CA ARG A 141 5.80 6.80 24.33
C ARG A 141 4.82 5.65 24.56
N GLU A 142 3.86 5.82 25.46
CA GLU A 142 2.85 4.79 25.74
C GLU A 142 1.93 4.61 24.54
N ASP A 143 1.48 5.73 23.98
CA ASP A 143 0.67 5.76 22.76
C ASP A 143 1.41 5.14 21.56
N VAL A 144 2.70 5.48 21.37
CA VAL A 144 3.52 4.86 20.31
C VAL A 144 3.72 3.36 20.54
N ALA A 145 3.95 2.92 21.78
CA ALA A 145 4.07 1.50 22.12
C ALA A 145 2.77 0.75 21.83
N LEU A 146 1.63 1.33 22.21
CA LEU A 146 0.30 0.79 21.95
C LEU A 146 0.05 0.65 20.44
N LYS A 147 0.34 1.70 19.66
CA LYS A 147 0.22 1.66 18.18
C LYS A 147 1.12 0.61 17.55
N LEU A 148 2.35 0.45 18.03
CA LEU A 148 3.26 -0.59 17.53
C LEU A 148 2.73 -2.00 17.81
N LYS A 149 2.23 -2.24 19.03
CA LYS A 149 1.66 -3.54 19.45
C LYS A 149 0.37 -3.90 18.72
N LEU A 150 -0.48 -2.91 18.44
CA LEU A 150 -1.74 -3.13 17.70
C LEU A 150 -1.50 -3.43 16.22
N ASN A 151 -0.61 -2.68 15.57
CA ASN A 151 -0.36 -2.82 14.14
C ASN A 151 0.62 -3.93 13.78
N LYS A 152 1.51 -4.32 14.71
CA LYS A 152 2.55 -5.35 14.53
C LYS A 152 3.32 -5.23 13.21
N PRO A 153 3.95 -4.07 12.93
CA PRO A 153 4.68 -3.86 11.68
C PRO A 153 5.91 -4.79 11.60
N PRO A 154 6.28 -5.31 10.41
CA PRO A 154 7.42 -6.22 10.29
C PRO A 154 8.72 -5.64 10.88
N ASP A 155 9.30 -6.32 11.87
CA ASP A 155 10.40 -5.83 12.70
C ASP A 155 11.62 -5.38 11.87
N VAL A 156 11.96 -6.14 10.83
CA VAL A 156 13.08 -5.84 9.92
C VAL A 156 12.82 -4.54 9.16
N GLN A 157 11.57 -4.33 8.72
CA GLN A 157 11.20 -3.17 7.92
C GLN A 157 11.21 -1.89 8.77
N ILE A 158 10.60 -1.93 9.97
CA ILE A 158 10.56 -0.77 10.84
C ILE A 158 11.95 -0.37 11.32
N LEU A 159 12.79 -1.34 11.72
CA LEU A 159 14.18 -1.07 12.10
C LEU A 159 14.97 -0.47 10.93
N SER A 160 14.81 -1.01 9.72
CA SER A 160 15.49 -0.46 8.53
C SER A 160 15.12 0.99 8.26
N TRP A 161 13.89 1.41 8.55
CA TRP A 161 13.44 2.79 8.34
C TRP A 161 13.87 3.71 9.48
N LEU A 162 13.92 3.19 10.72
CA LEU A 162 14.39 3.95 11.88
C LEU A 162 15.90 4.18 11.87
N VAL A 163 16.71 3.25 11.34
CA VAL A 163 18.18 3.41 11.25
C VAL A 163 18.60 4.66 10.47
N ALA A 164 17.80 5.12 9.52
CA ALA A 164 18.09 6.34 8.77
C ALA A 164 17.88 7.62 9.61
N ASN A 165 17.11 7.55 10.69
CA ASN A 165 16.63 8.71 11.44
C ASN A 165 17.08 8.73 12.90
N VAL A 166 17.38 7.57 13.48
CA VAL A 166 17.74 7.39 14.89
C VAL A 166 19.18 6.90 15.00
N HIS A 167 19.86 7.28 16.08
CA HIS A 167 21.25 6.88 16.30
C HIS A 167 21.41 5.34 16.27
N PRO A 168 22.29 4.78 15.41
CA PRO A 168 22.41 3.34 15.17
C PRO A 168 22.61 2.50 16.43
N ASN A 169 23.40 2.98 17.40
CA ASN A 169 23.69 2.24 18.63
C ASN A 169 22.45 1.89 19.45
N LYS A 170 21.42 2.76 19.45
CA LYS A 170 20.19 2.53 20.22
C LYS A 170 19.37 1.38 19.62
N LEU A 171 19.36 1.28 18.29
CA LEU A 171 18.65 0.24 17.56
C LEU A 171 19.45 -1.07 17.48
N ALA A 172 20.79 -1.00 17.48
CA ALA A 172 21.66 -2.16 17.38
C ALA A 172 21.47 -3.12 18.57
N TYR A 173 21.28 -2.60 19.79
CA TYR A 173 20.98 -3.43 20.95
C TYR A 173 19.65 -4.18 20.77
N ILE A 174 18.62 -3.48 20.31
CA ILE A 174 17.27 -4.02 20.13
C ILE A 174 17.27 -5.11 19.04
N ASP A 175 17.93 -4.87 17.90
CA ASP A 175 18.03 -5.84 16.81
C ASP A 175 18.87 -7.08 17.20
N ALA A 176 19.98 -6.89 17.91
CA ALA A 176 20.90 -7.98 18.24
C ALA A 176 20.48 -8.81 19.46
N LYS A 177 19.91 -8.19 20.50
CA LYS A 177 19.64 -8.83 21.79
C LYS A 177 18.16 -9.08 22.06
N VAL A 178 17.28 -8.18 21.60
CA VAL A 178 15.86 -8.22 21.98
C VAL A 178 15.04 -9.00 20.96
N LYS A 179 15.08 -8.55 19.70
CA LYS A 179 14.24 -9.04 18.59
C LYS A 179 14.19 -10.56 18.41
N ARG A 180 15.30 -11.26 18.63
CA ARG A 180 15.40 -12.72 18.41
C ARG A 180 15.18 -13.57 19.65
N ARG A 181 15.17 -12.96 20.84
CA ARG A 181 15.20 -13.68 22.12
C ARG A 181 13.94 -13.49 22.97
N TRP A 182 13.16 -12.44 22.69
CA TRP A 182 12.03 -12.03 23.51
C TRP A 182 10.74 -11.96 22.68
N SER A 183 9.61 -11.80 23.36
CA SER A 183 8.31 -11.65 22.72
C SER A 183 8.25 -10.38 21.87
N GLN A 184 7.37 -10.40 20.86
CA GLN A 184 7.20 -9.27 19.94
C GLN A 184 6.66 -8.02 20.66
N ASP A 185 5.80 -8.20 21.65
CA ASP A 185 5.26 -7.10 22.45
C ASP A 185 6.36 -6.40 23.25
N TYR A 186 7.27 -7.18 23.86
CA TYR A 186 8.43 -6.64 24.58
C TYR A 186 9.42 -5.95 23.64
N PHE A 187 9.59 -6.48 22.43
CA PHE A 187 10.37 -5.81 21.38
C PHE A 187 9.79 -4.42 21.05
N TYR A 188 8.47 -4.31 20.87
CA TYR A 188 7.84 -3.02 20.55
C TYR A 188 7.85 -2.04 21.72
N GLU A 189 7.74 -2.50 22.97
CA GLU A 189 7.93 -1.64 24.15
C GLU A 189 9.34 -1.04 24.15
N LEU A 190 10.37 -1.88 24.12
CA LEU A 190 11.75 -1.40 24.13
C LEU A 190 12.06 -0.53 22.91
N LEU A 191 11.46 -0.84 21.75
CA LEU A 191 11.58 0.00 20.57
C LEU A 191 10.96 1.38 20.82
N ALA A 192 9.73 1.47 21.33
CA ALA A 192 9.04 2.73 21.63
C ALA A 192 9.88 3.64 22.54
N TYR A 193 10.45 3.08 23.61
CA TYR A 193 11.27 3.84 24.57
C TYR A 193 12.70 4.12 24.10
N SER A 194 13.13 3.56 22.97
CA SER A 194 14.47 3.84 22.42
C SER A 194 14.63 5.28 21.91
N HIS A 195 13.53 5.99 21.65
CA HIS A 195 13.52 7.33 21.09
C HIS A 195 12.50 8.24 21.77
N ASN A 196 12.89 9.47 22.09
CA ASN A 196 12.08 10.43 22.85
C ASN A 196 11.08 11.23 22.01
N GLY A 197 10.97 10.93 20.71
CA GLY A 197 9.95 11.59 19.87
C GLY A 197 10.28 12.98 19.37
N LYS A 198 11.51 13.45 19.56
CA LYS A 198 11.92 14.82 19.21
C LYS A 198 12.73 14.87 17.92
N LEU A 199 12.19 14.35 16.82
CA LEU A 199 12.80 14.53 15.51
C LEU A 199 12.36 15.86 14.88
N ALA A 200 13.20 16.89 14.99
CA ALA A 200 12.93 18.20 14.39
C ALA A 200 13.06 18.22 12.85
N ARG A 201 13.73 17.22 12.27
CA ARG A 201 13.96 17.11 10.82
C ARG A 201 12.88 16.26 10.16
N SER A 202 12.67 16.46 8.86
CA SER A 202 11.84 15.57 8.06
C SER A 202 12.37 14.13 8.12
N ALA A 203 11.51 13.16 8.40
CA ALA A 203 11.88 11.75 8.41
C ALA A 203 12.42 11.33 7.03
N THR A 204 13.64 10.82 7.01
CA THR A 204 14.28 10.27 5.82
C THR A 204 13.89 8.80 5.69
N ILE A 205 13.15 8.46 4.65
CA ILE A 205 12.75 7.07 4.41
C ILE A 205 13.68 6.48 3.35
N PRO A 206 14.28 5.31 3.61
CA PRO A 206 15.16 4.69 2.64
C PRO A 206 14.39 4.39 1.35
N SER A 207 14.95 4.80 0.21
CA SER A 207 14.34 4.49 -1.09
C SER A 207 14.32 2.98 -1.31
N LYS A 208 13.23 2.48 -1.91
CA LYS A 208 13.10 1.05 -2.25
C LYS A 208 14.32 0.63 -3.08
N ARG A 209 15.01 -0.44 -2.66
CA ARG A 209 16.23 -1.01 -3.27
C ARG A 209 17.51 -0.17 -3.17
N ALA A 210 17.60 0.81 -2.26
CA ALA A 210 18.86 1.54 -2.00
C ALA A 210 20.06 0.60 -1.69
N TYR A 211 19.78 -0.56 -1.10
CA TYR A 211 20.79 -1.55 -0.71
C TYR A 211 21.08 -2.64 -1.75
N ASP A 212 20.33 -2.70 -2.85
CA ASP A 212 20.55 -3.67 -3.94
C ASP A 212 21.68 -3.18 -4.86
N LYS A 213 22.88 -3.09 -4.28
CA LYS A 213 24.10 -2.75 -5.01
C LYS A 213 24.51 -3.87 -5.96
N ASP A 214 23.98 -5.08 -5.79
CA ASP A 214 24.24 -6.23 -6.67
C ASP A 214 23.54 -6.04 -8.02
N ALA A 215 22.29 -5.56 -8.02
CA ALA A 215 21.59 -5.16 -9.24
C ALA A 215 22.30 -4.01 -9.98
N GLN A 216 22.93 -3.07 -9.27
CA GLN A 216 23.74 -2.01 -9.87
C GLN A 216 25.03 -2.56 -10.51
N ILE A 217 25.68 -3.54 -9.87
CA ILE A 217 26.86 -4.22 -10.43
C ILE A 217 26.47 -4.96 -11.71
N CYS A 218 25.36 -5.70 -11.72
CA CYS A 218 24.88 -6.42 -12.91
C CYS A 218 24.66 -5.46 -14.08
N ARG A 219 23.95 -4.33 -13.87
CA ARG A 219 23.72 -3.31 -14.90
C ARG A 219 25.01 -2.71 -15.47
N LYS A 220 26.00 -2.42 -14.63
CA LYS A 220 27.29 -1.86 -15.08
C LYS A 220 28.10 -2.83 -15.94
N VAL A 221 27.92 -4.13 -15.72
CA VAL A 221 28.59 -5.19 -16.45
C VAL A 221 27.81 -5.59 -17.71
N GLY A 222 26.58 -5.08 -17.89
CA GLY A 222 25.73 -5.35 -19.05
C GLY A 222 24.67 -6.43 -18.83
N LEU A 223 24.54 -6.95 -17.60
CA LEU A 223 23.55 -7.95 -17.22
C LEU A 223 22.26 -7.31 -16.69
N LYS A 224 21.14 -8.03 -16.80
CA LYS A 224 19.87 -7.60 -16.19
C LYS A 224 19.96 -7.70 -14.66
N SER A 225 19.15 -6.92 -13.96
CA SER A 225 19.20 -6.82 -12.49
C SER A 225 18.96 -8.13 -11.73
N HIS A 226 18.28 -9.11 -12.35
CA HIS A 226 17.98 -10.41 -11.75
C HIS A 226 18.98 -11.51 -12.16
N GLU A 227 19.92 -11.22 -13.07
CA GLU A 227 20.88 -12.18 -13.62
C GLU A 227 22.14 -12.30 -12.75
N LYS A 228 21.96 -12.29 -11.42
CA LYS A 228 23.07 -12.41 -10.48
C LYS A 228 23.79 -13.76 -10.61
N TYR A 229 23.04 -14.82 -10.90
CA TYR A 229 23.59 -16.17 -11.08
C TYR A 229 24.57 -16.23 -12.28
N ILE A 230 24.25 -15.52 -13.38
CA ILE A 230 25.11 -15.42 -14.57
C ILE A 230 26.42 -14.70 -14.21
N LEU A 231 26.33 -13.62 -13.42
CA LEU A 231 27.52 -12.91 -12.95
C LEU A 231 28.47 -13.81 -12.14
N GLU A 232 27.97 -14.80 -11.41
CA GLU A 232 28.82 -15.75 -10.69
C GLU A 232 29.49 -16.77 -11.61
N GLN A 233 28.81 -17.20 -12.68
CA GLN A 233 29.38 -18.09 -13.70
C GLN A 233 30.45 -17.38 -14.54
N LEU A 234 30.17 -16.17 -15.00
CA LEU A 234 31.10 -15.40 -15.84
C LEU A 234 32.38 -14.97 -15.10
N LYS A 235 32.39 -14.99 -13.76
CA LYS A 235 33.63 -14.76 -12.98
C LYS A 235 34.67 -15.87 -13.13
N GLN A 236 34.29 -17.04 -13.64
CA GLN A 236 35.22 -18.14 -13.89
C GLN A 236 36.12 -17.84 -15.09
N ASP A 237 35.67 -16.97 -16.00
CA ASP A 237 36.43 -16.56 -17.17
C ASP A 237 37.42 -15.42 -16.83
N PRO A 238 38.74 -15.63 -16.99
CA PRO A 238 39.75 -14.61 -16.72
C PRO A 238 39.63 -13.35 -17.60
N GLU A 239 39.12 -13.46 -18.82
CA GLU A 239 38.93 -12.30 -19.70
C GLU A 239 37.80 -11.41 -19.19
N PHE A 240 36.69 -12.03 -18.77
CA PHE A 240 35.56 -11.32 -18.21
C PHE A 240 35.91 -10.62 -16.88
N VAL A 241 36.76 -11.24 -16.05
CA VAL A 241 37.27 -10.62 -14.82
C VAL A 241 38.09 -9.36 -15.13
N LYS A 242 38.89 -9.36 -16.20
CA LYS A 242 39.63 -8.17 -16.65
C LYS A 242 38.69 -7.07 -17.12
N TYR A 243 37.65 -7.42 -17.87
CA TYR A 243 36.59 -6.50 -18.28
C TYR A 243 35.86 -5.87 -17.08
N MET A 244 35.45 -6.68 -16.10
CA MET A 244 34.82 -6.20 -14.86
C MET A 244 35.72 -5.24 -14.06
N LYS A 245 37.03 -5.48 -14.02
CA LYS A 245 38.00 -4.59 -13.34
C LYS A 245 38.04 -3.19 -13.96
N GLY A 246 37.79 -3.07 -15.26
CA GLY A 246 37.72 -1.78 -15.96
C GLY A 246 36.39 -1.01 -15.74
N LYS A 247 35.29 -1.71 -15.47
CA LYS A 247 33.95 -1.11 -15.36
C LYS A 247 33.48 -0.80 -13.93
N LEU A 248 34.03 -1.48 -12.91
CA LEU A 248 33.58 -1.36 -11.52
C LEU A 248 34.48 -0.46 -10.65
N ASN A 249 33.89 0.22 -9.66
CA ASN A 249 34.65 0.96 -8.63
C ASN A 249 35.20 0.01 -7.54
N ASN A 250 36.21 0.44 -6.77
CA ASN A 250 36.85 -0.39 -5.73
C ASN A 250 35.87 -1.00 -4.70
N VAL A 251 34.86 -0.24 -4.26
CA VAL A 251 33.80 -0.74 -3.36
C VAL A 251 32.98 -1.86 -4.01
N GLN A 252 32.71 -1.74 -5.31
CA GLN A 252 31.97 -2.72 -6.09
C GLN A 252 32.81 -3.97 -6.40
N LYS A 253 34.12 -3.81 -6.68
CA LYS A 253 35.07 -4.93 -6.86
C LYS A 253 35.16 -5.81 -5.62
N ARG A 254 35.29 -5.18 -4.43
CA ARG A 254 35.30 -5.89 -3.15
C ARG A 254 34.00 -6.67 -2.91
N ARG A 255 32.86 -6.03 -3.18
CA ARG A 255 31.54 -6.67 -3.05
C ARG A 255 31.34 -7.82 -4.04
N ALA A 256 31.87 -7.69 -5.25
CA ALA A 256 31.90 -8.76 -6.25
C ALA A 256 32.96 -9.84 -5.98
N LYS A 257 33.76 -9.72 -4.91
CA LYS A 257 34.86 -10.63 -4.54
C LYS A 257 35.90 -10.82 -5.67
N ILE A 258 36.17 -9.77 -6.43
CA ILE A 258 37.20 -9.82 -7.48
C ILE A 258 38.56 -9.56 -6.82
N PRO A 259 39.54 -10.47 -6.95
CA PRO A 259 40.86 -10.27 -6.36
C PRO A 259 41.59 -9.13 -7.08
N ASP A 260 42.07 -8.13 -6.32
CA ASP A 260 42.81 -6.99 -6.87
C ASP A 260 44.18 -7.40 -7.45
N LYS A 261 44.83 -8.40 -6.84
CA LYS A 261 46.08 -9.01 -7.34
C LYS A 261 45.79 -10.40 -7.92
N VAL A 262 46.38 -10.70 -9.08
CA VAL A 262 46.47 -12.09 -9.55
C VAL A 262 47.31 -12.82 -8.50
N SER A 263 46.73 -13.82 -7.85
CA SER A 263 47.48 -14.74 -6.99
C SER A 263 48.58 -15.35 -7.84
N LYS A 264 49.83 -14.92 -7.66
CA LYS A 264 50.97 -15.64 -8.24
C LYS A 264 50.99 -16.99 -7.54
N VAL A 265 50.58 -18.04 -8.25
CA VAL A 265 50.85 -19.42 -7.83
C VAL A 265 52.36 -19.48 -7.66
N LYS A 266 52.84 -19.60 -6.42
CA LYS A 266 54.25 -19.87 -6.17
C LYS A 266 54.53 -21.20 -6.87
N LYS A 267 55.32 -21.17 -7.96
CA LYS A 267 55.95 -22.40 -8.45
C LYS A 267 56.72 -22.93 -7.24
N LYS A 268 56.32 -24.11 -6.74
CA LYS A 268 57.19 -24.83 -5.82
C LYS A 268 58.41 -25.18 -6.67
N ASP A 269 59.51 -24.46 -6.47
CA ASP A 269 60.79 -24.97 -6.93
C ASP A 269 60.91 -26.37 -6.36
N LYS A 270 61.12 -27.37 -7.22
CA LYS A 270 61.45 -28.71 -6.76
C LYS A 270 62.75 -28.54 -5.97
N GLN A 271 62.66 -28.56 -4.64
CA GLN A 271 63.84 -28.75 -3.81
C GLN A 271 64.41 -30.10 -4.24
N ILE A 272 65.54 -30.04 -4.95
CA ILE A 272 66.39 -31.21 -5.15
C ILE A 272 66.93 -31.50 -3.75
N GLY A 273 66.36 -32.51 -3.08
CA GLY A 273 66.93 -33.03 -1.84
C GLY A 273 68.29 -33.66 -2.12
N LEU A 274 69.16 -33.69 -1.11
CA LEU A 274 70.48 -34.31 -1.20
C LEU A 274 70.44 -35.79 -1.66
N ASP A 275 69.29 -36.45 -1.52
CA ASP A 275 69.07 -37.84 -1.94
C ASP A 275 69.02 -38.02 -3.47
N ASN A 276 68.92 -36.95 -4.25
CA ASN A 276 68.99 -36.98 -5.72
C ASN A 276 70.42 -36.78 -6.26
N TRP A 277 71.43 -36.78 -5.39
CA TRP A 277 72.85 -36.62 -5.74
C TRP A 277 73.72 -37.84 -5.40
N MET A 278 73.15 -38.89 -4.80
CA MET A 278 73.77 -40.22 -4.73
C MET A 278 73.21 -41.13 -5.81
#